data_AF-A0A135T0L8-F1
#
_entry.id   AF-A0A135T0L8-F1
#
_cell.length_a   1.000
_cell.length_b   1.000
_cell.length_c   1.000
_cell.angle_alpha   90.00
_cell.angle_beta   90.00
_cell.angle_gamma   90.00
#
_symmetry.space_group_name_H-M   'P 1'
#
loop_
_entity.id
_entity.type
_entity.pdbx_description
1 polymer ?
#
loop_
_entity_poly.entity_id
_entity_poly.type
_entity_poly.pdbx_seq_one_letter_code
_entity_poly.pdbx_strand_id
1 'polypeptide(L)'
;MAASTTNEVKPVGSSLGSASASDSNSSTPLAYDLVNTPKGISTLVDYLSGLPNDKVPLHYVDLEGDNLSRHGIISILQLYVAPKQHTYLLDIHALGDKAFLTPGERSGKTIKGFLEDPNIKKVFFDVRNDSDALFHHFRINLDGIQDIQLMEFASRSNKAGFLSGLAKCIERNAPLTPEEIFAWRAVKVLGHNLFNPKSGGSYAVFNQRPLSTDILRYCIQDVQYLPRLWAVYDQRLGKNWKHAVEKETKNRILQSHAFDYNGQGRHMTEPPADWVVRKPEIAANIHTEPTTITRYT
;
A
#
# COMPACT_ATOMS: atom_id res chain seq x y z
N MET A 1 -7.73 53.58 -50.19
CA MET A 1 -8.11 52.18 -49.95
C MET A 1 -6.86 51.44 -49.49
N ALA A 2 -7.00 50.62 -48.45
CA ALA A 2 -5.99 49.78 -47.79
C ALA A 2 -5.02 50.47 -46.81
N ALA A 3 -5.40 50.42 -45.53
CA ALA A 3 -4.49 50.44 -44.39
C ALA A 3 -3.79 49.07 -44.29
N SER A 4 -2.49 49.07 -43.97
CA SER A 4 -1.70 47.87 -43.68
C SER A 4 -1.27 47.95 -42.22
N THR A 5 -1.87 47.11 -41.37
CA THR A 5 -1.50 46.93 -39.97
C THR A 5 -0.67 45.66 -39.84
N THR A 6 0.54 45.82 -39.33
CA THR A 6 1.44 44.75 -38.89
C THR A 6 0.92 44.17 -37.56
N ASN A 7 0.82 42.85 -37.46
CA ASN A 7 0.59 42.14 -36.20
C ASN A 7 1.77 41.20 -35.93
N GLU A 8 2.52 41.52 -34.87
CA GLU A 8 3.49 40.63 -34.21
C GLU A 8 2.77 39.44 -33.57
N VAL A 9 3.33 38.24 -33.74
CA VAL A 9 2.89 37.02 -33.05
C VAL A 9 3.92 36.70 -31.96
N LYS A 10 3.49 36.78 -30.69
CA LYS A 10 4.20 36.21 -29.53
C LYS A 10 3.75 34.76 -29.27
N PRO A 11 4.62 33.88 -28.75
CA PRO A 11 4.30 32.47 -28.57
C PRO A 11 3.47 32.23 -27.30
N VAL A 12 2.48 31.34 -27.40
CA VAL A 12 1.66 30.85 -26.29
C VAL A 12 2.41 29.73 -25.57
N GLY A 13 2.75 29.95 -24.31
CA GLY A 13 3.30 28.94 -23.42
C GLY A 13 2.22 27.95 -22.95
N SER A 14 2.56 26.66 -22.99
CA SER A 14 1.74 25.55 -22.49
C SER A 14 1.82 25.46 -20.96
N SER A 15 0.71 25.67 -20.25
CA SER A 15 0.61 25.39 -18.81
C SER A 15 0.04 24.00 -18.56
N LEU A 16 0.65 23.28 -17.61
CA LEU A 16 0.15 22.04 -17.03
C LEU A 16 -1.09 22.37 -16.18
N GLY A 17 -2.23 21.77 -16.52
CA GLY A 17 -3.47 21.96 -15.76
C GLY A 17 -3.44 21.16 -14.46
N SER A 18 -3.26 21.84 -13.33
CA SER A 18 -3.61 21.33 -12.00
C SER A 18 -5.13 21.45 -11.82
N ALA A 19 -5.85 20.33 -11.76
CA ALA A 19 -7.27 20.35 -11.44
C ALA A 19 -7.45 20.46 -9.91
N SER A 20 -7.72 21.66 -9.41
CA SER A 20 -8.18 21.89 -8.04
C SER A 20 -9.72 21.87 -8.00
N ALA A 21 -10.31 20.79 -7.50
CA ALA A 21 -11.72 20.77 -7.14
C ALA A 21 -11.86 21.24 -5.69
N SER A 22 -12.51 22.38 -5.47
CA SER A 22 -12.83 22.92 -4.15
C SER A 22 -14.19 22.40 -3.69
N ASP A 23 -14.19 21.40 -2.80
CA ASP A 23 -15.36 21.06 -1.99
C ASP A 23 -15.15 21.62 -0.58
N SER A 24 -16.10 22.45 -0.14
CA SER A 24 -16.14 23.06 1.18
C SER A 24 -16.47 22.01 2.25
N ASN A 25 -15.43 21.34 2.73
CA ASN A 25 -15.34 20.74 4.05
C ASN A 25 -13.87 20.82 4.46
N SER A 26 -13.60 21.34 5.65
CA SER A 26 -12.26 21.59 6.21
C SER A 26 -11.37 20.33 6.21
N SER A 27 -10.80 20.03 5.05
CA SER A 27 -9.73 19.07 4.82
C SER A 27 -8.88 19.69 3.71
N THR A 28 -7.59 19.85 3.96
CA THR A 28 -6.64 20.25 2.92
C THR A 28 -6.84 19.35 1.70
N PRO A 29 -6.92 19.90 0.47
CA PRO A 29 -7.04 19.08 -0.73
C PRO A 29 -5.93 18.02 -0.74
N LEU A 30 -6.31 16.76 -0.90
CA LEU A 30 -5.34 15.67 -1.01
C LEU A 30 -4.46 15.93 -2.24
N ALA A 31 -3.15 16.12 -2.03
CA ALA A 31 -2.21 16.36 -3.10
C ALA A 31 -1.89 15.03 -3.80
N TYR A 32 -2.33 14.90 -5.06
CA TYR A 32 -2.07 13.70 -5.85
C TYR A 32 -1.86 14.00 -7.33
N ASP A 33 -1.15 13.09 -8.02
CA ASP A 33 -1.05 13.02 -9.47
C ASP A 33 -1.49 11.64 -9.96
N LEU A 34 -2.37 11.59 -10.97
CA LEU A 34 -2.63 10.37 -11.73
C LEU A 34 -1.55 10.23 -12.82
N VAL A 35 -0.68 9.25 -12.69
CA VAL A 35 0.42 8.98 -13.61
C VAL A 35 0.02 7.89 -14.59
N ASN A 36 -0.52 8.29 -15.74
CA ASN A 36 -1.08 7.40 -16.75
C ASN A 36 -0.39 7.53 -18.13
N THR A 37 0.79 8.16 -18.20
CA THR A 37 1.60 8.26 -19.42
C THR A 37 3.05 7.86 -19.16
N PRO A 38 3.78 7.33 -20.17
CA PRO A 38 5.22 7.08 -20.04
C PRO A 38 6.03 8.32 -19.66
N LYS A 39 5.67 9.51 -20.18
CA LYS A 39 6.36 10.76 -19.80
C LYS A 39 6.15 11.10 -18.32
N GLY A 40 4.94 10.88 -17.80
CA GLY A 40 4.67 10.99 -16.37
C GLY A 40 5.50 10.03 -15.53
N ILE A 41 5.59 8.75 -15.94
CA ILE A 41 6.45 7.74 -15.29
C ILE A 41 7.91 8.18 -15.29
N SER A 42 8.44 8.58 -16.45
CA SER A 42 9.82 9.06 -16.60
C SER A 42 10.12 10.25 -15.66
N THR A 43 9.18 11.20 -15.56
CA THR A 43 9.29 12.36 -14.68
C THR A 43 9.28 11.96 -13.21
N LEU A 44 8.39 11.04 -12.82
CA LEU A 44 8.34 10.49 -11.46
C LEU A 44 9.65 9.76 -11.11
N VAL A 45 10.17 8.92 -12.00
CA VAL A 45 11.42 8.18 -11.78
C VAL A 45 12.61 9.11 -11.56
N ASP A 46 12.74 10.16 -12.37
CA ASP A 46 13.80 11.15 -12.19
C ASP A 46 13.67 11.92 -10.88
N TYR A 47 12.44 12.20 -10.45
CA TYR A 47 12.18 12.79 -9.14
C TYR A 47 12.58 11.86 -8.00
N LEU A 48 12.14 10.59 -8.04
CA LEU A 48 12.47 9.59 -7.02
C LEU A 48 13.98 9.35 -6.93
N SER A 49 14.67 9.35 -8.07
CA SER A 49 16.13 9.14 -8.14
C SER A 49 16.95 10.26 -7.49
N GLY A 50 16.36 11.45 -7.32
CA GLY A 50 17.00 12.60 -6.67
C GLY A 50 16.71 12.70 -5.17
N LEU A 51 15.88 11.82 -4.61
CA LEU A 51 15.58 11.84 -3.18
C LEU A 51 16.72 11.24 -2.35
N PRO A 52 16.95 11.76 -1.13
CA PRO A 52 17.97 11.21 -0.26
C PRO A 52 17.62 9.79 0.19
N ASN A 53 18.65 8.98 0.42
CA ASN A 53 18.47 7.66 1.01
C ASN A 53 18.73 7.72 2.52
N ASP A 54 17.67 8.00 3.28
CA ASP A 54 17.75 8.25 4.71
C ASP A 54 17.42 7.03 5.59
N LYS A 55 17.64 7.19 6.91
CA LYS A 55 17.20 6.19 7.89
C LYS A 55 15.69 6.04 7.93
N VAL A 56 14.96 7.14 7.76
CA VAL A 56 13.48 7.18 7.74
C VAL A 56 12.99 6.88 6.31
N PRO A 57 12.05 5.95 6.11
CA PRO A 57 11.48 5.69 4.80
C PRO A 57 10.71 6.89 4.25
N LEU A 58 10.90 7.17 2.97
CA LEU A 58 10.23 8.25 2.25
C LEU A 58 9.06 7.76 1.38
N HIS A 59 9.00 6.44 1.13
CA HIS A 59 8.13 5.83 0.13
C HIS A 59 7.16 4.85 0.79
N TYR A 60 5.88 5.10 0.61
CA TYR A 60 4.80 4.29 1.17
C TYR A 60 3.93 3.83 0.03
N VAL A 61 3.79 2.52 -0.09
CA VAL A 61 3.28 1.87 -1.30
C VAL A 61 2.14 0.94 -0.93
N ASP A 62 1.14 0.92 -1.80
CA ASP A 62 0.06 -0.05 -1.80
C ASP A 62 -0.29 -0.37 -3.25
N LEU A 63 -1.06 -1.43 -3.47
CA LEU A 63 -1.62 -1.76 -4.77
C LEU A 63 -3.12 -2.04 -4.66
N GLU A 64 -3.85 -1.71 -5.71
CA GLU A 64 -5.25 -2.13 -5.85
C GLU A 64 -5.51 -2.72 -7.22
N GLY A 65 -6.44 -3.68 -7.29
CA GLY A 65 -6.82 -4.30 -8.55
C GLY A 65 -7.97 -5.29 -8.47
N ASP A 66 -8.36 -5.80 -9.64
CA ASP A 66 -9.39 -6.82 -9.73
C ASP A 66 -8.83 -8.17 -9.28
N ASN A 67 -9.22 -8.59 -8.07
CA ASN A 67 -8.72 -9.79 -7.39
C ASN A 67 -7.18 -9.82 -7.26
N LEU A 68 -6.59 -8.73 -6.71
CA LEU A 68 -5.14 -8.50 -6.58
C LEU A 68 -4.37 -9.74 -6.08
N SER A 69 -3.73 -10.42 -7.02
CA SER A 69 -2.95 -11.66 -6.85
C SER A 69 -2.36 -12.06 -8.21
N ARG A 70 -1.60 -13.15 -8.27
CA ARG A 70 -1.17 -13.80 -9.52
C ARG A 70 -2.31 -14.22 -10.46
N HIS A 71 -3.53 -14.36 -9.93
CA HIS A 71 -4.71 -14.82 -10.69
C HIS A 71 -5.68 -13.68 -11.04
N GLY A 72 -5.44 -12.48 -10.52
CA GLY A 72 -6.16 -11.26 -10.89
C GLY A 72 -5.27 -10.33 -11.68
N ILE A 73 -5.41 -9.03 -11.43
CA ILE A 73 -4.62 -7.98 -12.10
C ILE A 73 -4.24 -6.88 -11.12
N ILE A 74 -3.21 -6.12 -11.49
CA ILE A 74 -2.85 -4.86 -10.82
C ILE A 74 -3.44 -3.72 -11.63
N SER A 75 -4.28 -2.89 -11.01
CA SER A 75 -4.94 -1.79 -11.70
C SER A 75 -4.31 -0.44 -11.37
N ILE A 76 -3.91 -0.25 -10.11
CA ILE A 76 -3.30 0.98 -9.60
C ILE A 76 -2.16 0.60 -8.64
N LEU A 77 -1.04 1.31 -8.72
CA LEU A 77 -0.04 1.35 -7.67
C LEU A 77 -0.08 2.73 -7.02
N GLN A 78 -0.28 2.77 -5.70
CA GLN A 78 -0.24 4.01 -4.94
C GLN A 78 1.16 4.22 -4.37
N LEU A 79 1.75 5.41 -4.58
CA LEU A 79 3.04 5.78 -4.02
C LEU A 79 2.95 7.13 -3.33
N TYR A 80 2.90 7.13 -2.00
CA TYR A 80 3.02 8.34 -1.21
C TYR A 80 4.49 8.67 -0.95
N VAL A 81 4.88 9.90 -1.27
CA VAL A 81 6.24 10.43 -1.07
C VAL A 81 6.22 11.47 0.06
N ALA A 82 6.74 11.07 1.22
CA ALA A 82 6.59 11.83 2.47
C ALA A 82 7.19 13.25 2.45
N PRO A 83 8.39 13.51 1.90
CA PRO A 83 8.94 14.88 1.83
C PRO A 83 8.05 15.86 1.07
N LYS A 84 7.30 15.39 0.07
CA LYS A 84 6.38 16.20 -0.73
C LYS A 84 4.95 16.18 -0.18
N GLN A 85 4.66 15.26 0.74
CA GLN A 85 3.32 14.93 1.22
C GLN A 85 2.33 14.68 0.07
N HIS A 86 2.78 13.95 -0.96
CA HIS A 86 2.07 13.82 -2.24
C HIS A 86 1.94 12.37 -2.66
N THR A 87 0.77 12.01 -3.20
CA THR A 87 0.49 10.65 -3.67
C THR A 87 0.54 10.58 -5.19
N TYR A 88 1.33 9.65 -5.72
CA TYR A 88 1.34 9.31 -7.13
C TYR A 88 0.52 8.04 -7.33
N LEU A 89 -0.55 8.12 -8.12
CA LEU A 89 -1.37 6.98 -8.49
C LEU A 89 -0.95 6.53 -9.88
N LEU A 90 -0.19 5.45 -9.99
CA LEU A 90 0.29 4.92 -11.26
C LEU A 90 -0.81 4.05 -11.87
N ASP A 91 -1.25 4.40 -13.08
CA ASP A 91 -2.28 3.66 -13.80
C ASP A 91 -1.67 2.41 -14.46
N ILE A 92 -1.51 1.36 -13.66
CA ILE A 92 -0.93 0.08 -14.12
C ILE A 92 -1.82 -0.57 -15.17
N HIS A 93 -3.14 -0.44 -15.03
CA HIS A 93 -4.09 -0.98 -16.00
C HIS A 93 -3.88 -0.38 -17.41
N ALA A 94 -3.68 0.94 -17.51
CA ALA A 94 -3.47 1.60 -18.80
C ALA A 94 -2.04 1.43 -19.34
N LEU A 95 -1.05 1.39 -18.46
CA LEU A 95 0.37 1.42 -18.85
C LEU A 95 0.99 0.03 -19.01
N GLY A 96 0.50 -0.99 -18.31
CA GLY A 96 1.11 -2.31 -18.26
C GLY A 96 2.60 -2.23 -17.90
N ASP A 97 3.43 -2.96 -18.65
CA ASP A 97 4.89 -2.97 -18.49
C ASP A 97 5.52 -1.57 -18.55
N LYS A 98 4.92 -0.62 -19.28
CA LYS A 98 5.47 0.74 -19.41
C LYS A 98 5.47 1.48 -18.08
N ALA A 99 4.58 1.15 -17.13
CA ALA A 99 4.62 1.75 -15.80
C ALA A 99 5.90 1.37 -15.03
N PHE A 100 6.43 0.18 -15.29
CA PHE A 100 7.57 -0.36 -14.57
C PHE A 100 8.90 -0.23 -15.32
N LEU A 101 8.87 -0.25 -16.65
CA LEU A 101 10.07 -0.29 -17.51
C LEU A 101 10.42 1.05 -18.16
N THR A 102 9.54 2.05 -18.14
CA THR A 102 9.88 3.37 -18.71
C THR A 102 11.00 4.02 -17.90
N PRO A 103 12.13 4.39 -18.52
CA PRO A 103 13.23 4.99 -17.80
C PRO A 103 13.01 6.47 -17.49
N GLY A 104 13.57 6.93 -16.37
CA GLY A 104 13.78 8.35 -16.14
C GLY A 104 14.76 8.93 -17.15
N GLU A 105 14.42 10.08 -17.74
CA GLU A 105 15.20 10.69 -18.83
C GLU A 105 16.60 11.10 -18.38
N ARG A 106 16.74 11.56 -17.12
CA ARG A 106 18.04 11.95 -16.54
C ARG A 106 18.75 10.81 -15.82
N SER A 107 17.99 9.98 -15.12
CA SER A 107 18.54 8.96 -14.23
C SER A 107 18.81 7.62 -14.90
N GLY A 108 18.11 7.31 -16.00
CA GLY A 108 18.13 5.99 -16.64
C GLY A 108 17.55 4.85 -15.78
N LYS A 109 17.10 5.15 -14.54
CA LYS A 109 16.47 4.19 -13.62
C LYS A 109 15.03 3.93 -14.04
N THR A 110 14.36 2.99 -13.38
CA THR A 110 12.95 2.62 -13.64
C THR A 110 12.19 2.39 -12.33
N ILE A 111 10.86 2.35 -12.37
CA ILE A 111 10.05 1.96 -11.20
C ILE A 111 10.34 0.51 -10.79
N LYS A 112 10.57 -0.40 -11.75
CA LYS A 112 11.04 -1.76 -11.45
C LYS A 112 12.32 -1.73 -10.63
N GLY A 113 13.35 -1.02 -11.11
CA GLY A 113 14.62 -0.92 -10.38
C GLY A 113 14.46 -0.31 -9.00
N PHE A 114 13.59 0.69 -8.84
CA PHE A 114 13.25 1.27 -7.55
C PHE A 114 12.60 0.26 -6.58
N LEU A 115 11.66 -0.55 -7.07
CA LEU A 115 10.96 -1.57 -6.28
C LEU A 115 11.89 -2.73 -5.88
N GLU A 116 12.87 -3.07 -6.72
CA GLU A 116 13.83 -4.16 -6.50
C GLU A 116 15.10 -3.72 -5.73
N ASP A 117 15.35 -2.42 -5.54
CA ASP A 117 16.57 -1.94 -4.86
C ASP A 117 16.51 -2.16 -3.34
N PRO A 118 17.40 -2.99 -2.74
CA PRO A 118 17.43 -3.24 -1.30
C PRO A 118 17.86 -2.02 -0.49
N ASN A 119 18.54 -1.05 -1.12
CA ASN A 119 19.03 0.14 -0.44
C ASN A 119 17.94 1.21 -0.28
N ILE A 120 16.90 1.17 -1.11
CA ILE A 120 15.77 2.07 -1.00
C ILE A 120 14.72 1.41 -0.12
N LYS A 121 14.31 2.11 0.95
CA LYS A 121 13.25 1.64 1.84
C LYS A 121 11.88 1.94 1.27
N LYS A 122 11.05 0.91 1.11
CA LYS A 122 9.64 1.03 0.75
C LYS A 122 8.79 0.44 1.86
N VAL A 123 7.74 1.14 2.25
CA VAL A 123 6.86 0.74 3.34
C VAL A 123 5.54 0.27 2.77
N PHE A 124 5.16 -0.96 3.11
CA PHE A 124 3.89 -1.57 2.72
C PHE A 124 3.09 -1.90 3.98
N PHE A 125 1.78 -2.03 3.83
CA PHE A 125 0.96 -2.70 4.82
C PHE A 125 0.60 -4.09 4.32
N ASP A 126 1.18 -5.14 4.91
CA ASP A 126 0.90 -6.52 4.49
C ASP A 126 1.28 -6.83 3.03
N VAL A 127 2.59 -6.92 2.76
CA VAL A 127 3.14 -6.98 1.38
C VAL A 127 2.81 -8.26 0.59
N ARG A 128 2.15 -9.25 1.19
CA ARG A 128 2.09 -10.62 0.65
C ARG A 128 1.39 -10.70 -0.72
N ASN A 129 0.20 -10.12 -0.87
CA ASN A 129 -0.52 -10.16 -2.15
C ASN A 129 0.04 -9.17 -3.18
N ASP A 130 0.61 -8.05 -2.73
CA ASP A 130 1.29 -7.10 -3.61
C ASP A 130 2.51 -7.74 -4.26
N SER A 131 3.31 -8.44 -3.45
CA SER A 131 4.49 -9.18 -3.90
C SER A 131 4.11 -10.30 -4.85
N ASP A 132 3.08 -11.09 -4.51
CA ASP A 132 2.56 -12.15 -5.38
C ASP A 132 2.16 -11.61 -6.76
N ALA A 133 1.38 -10.52 -6.80
CA ALA A 133 0.92 -9.92 -8.03
C ALA A 133 2.08 -9.32 -8.85
N LEU A 134 2.95 -8.53 -8.22
CA LEU A 134 4.10 -7.90 -8.89
C LEU A 134 5.07 -8.93 -9.49
N PHE A 135 5.33 -10.02 -8.77
CA PHE A 135 6.23 -11.06 -9.23
C PHE A 135 5.65 -11.85 -10.42
N HIS A 136 4.39 -12.27 -10.34
CA HIS A 136 3.80 -13.13 -11.35
C HIS A 136 3.39 -12.40 -12.62
N HIS A 137 2.95 -11.14 -12.51
CA HIS A 137 2.54 -10.33 -13.68
C HIS A 137 3.71 -9.60 -14.33
N PHE A 138 4.65 -9.07 -13.54
CA PHE A 138 5.69 -8.13 -14.04
C PHE A 138 7.13 -8.58 -13.75
N ARG A 139 7.32 -9.75 -13.14
CA ARG A 139 8.63 -10.29 -12.75
C ARG A 139 9.42 -9.33 -11.85
N ILE A 140 8.73 -8.63 -10.96
CA ILE A 140 9.33 -7.69 -10.01
C ILE A 140 9.56 -8.41 -8.69
N ASN A 141 10.82 -8.49 -8.25
CA ASN A 141 11.19 -9.09 -6.97
C ASN A 141 11.42 -7.99 -5.91
N LEU A 142 10.40 -7.73 -5.08
CA LEU A 142 10.46 -6.68 -4.07
C LEU A 142 11.64 -6.89 -3.10
N ASP A 143 12.37 -5.81 -2.80
CA ASP A 143 13.39 -5.78 -1.76
C ASP A 143 13.37 -4.43 -1.01
N GLY A 144 14.07 -4.30 0.11
CA GLY A 144 14.08 -3.07 0.92
C GLY A 144 12.74 -2.76 1.59
N ILE A 145 11.90 -3.78 1.80
CA ILE A 145 10.54 -3.60 2.32
C ILE A 145 10.51 -3.50 3.84
N GLN A 146 9.64 -2.63 4.36
CA GLN A 146 9.21 -2.63 5.76
C GLN A 146 7.69 -2.83 5.83
N ASP A 147 7.26 -3.94 6.44
CA ASP A 147 5.85 -4.32 6.55
C ASP A 147 5.24 -3.80 7.86
N ILE A 148 4.36 -2.79 7.77
CA ILE A 148 3.70 -2.16 8.92
C ILE A 148 2.85 -3.16 9.72
N GLN A 149 2.25 -4.17 9.08
CA GLN A 149 1.41 -5.14 9.78
C GLN A 149 2.26 -5.99 10.74
N LEU A 150 3.46 -6.39 10.31
CA LEU A 150 4.43 -7.07 11.16
C LEU A 150 4.98 -6.15 12.24
N MET A 151 5.29 -4.89 11.90
CA MET A 151 5.74 -3.89 12.87
C MET A 151 4.69 -3.67 13.97
N GLU A 152 3.41 -3.58 13.61
CA GLU A 152 2.30 -3.43 14.56
C GLU A 152 2.29 -4.60 15.54
N PHE A 153 2.27 -5.84 15.04
CA PHE A 153 2.22 -7.03 15.90
C PHE A 153 3.44 -7.12 16.82
N ALA A 154 4.64 -6.90 16.27
CA ALA A 154 5.88 -6.91 17.05
C ALA A 154 5.93 -5.81 18.12
N SER A 155 5.27 -4.67 17.88
CA SER A 155 5.21 -3.54 18.82
C SER A 155 4.23 -3.77 19.98
N ARG A 156 3.39 -4.81 19.94
CA ARG A 156 2.44 -5.11 21.01
C ARG A 156 3.17 -5.53 22.29
N SER A 157 2.66 -5.06 23.42
CA SER A 157 3.10 -5.52 24.76
C SER A 157 2.82 -7.01 24.95
N ASN A 158 1.61 -7.46 24.59
CA ASN A 158 1.23 -8.86 24.53
C ASN A 158 1.16 -9.33 23.07
N LYS A 159 2.06 -10.24 22.68
CA LYS A 159 2.18 -10.79 21.31
C LYS A 159 1.22 -11.96 21.10
N ALA A 160 -0.05 -11.67 21.31
CA ALA A 160 -1.14 -12.62 21.22
C ALA A 160 -2.18 -12.18 20.18
N GLY A 161 -2.98 -13.16 19.74
CA GLY A 161 -4.07 -12.95 18.80
C GLY A 161 -3.62 -12.84 17.35
N PHE A 162 -4.54 -12.35 16.52
CA PHE A 162 -4.35 -12.20 15.08
C PHE A 162 -3.66 -10.88 14.72
N LEU A 163 -3.09 -10.84 13.52
CA LEU A 163 -2.59 -9.63 12.87
C LEU A 163 -3.73 -8.60 12.70
N SER A 164 -3.41 -7.32 12.88
CA SER A 164 -4.37 -6.22 12.71
C SER A 164 -4.50 -5.85 11.23
N GLY A 165 -5.72 -5.57 10.77
CA GLY A 165 -5.93 -4.92 9.48
C GLY A 165 -5.65 -3.41 9.55
N LEU A 166 -5.37 -2.78 8.40
CA LEU A 166 -4.97 -1.37 8.31
C LEU A 166 -5.94 -0.43 9.02
N ALA A 167 -7.24 -0.64 8.85
CA ALA A 167 -8.28 0.16 9.51
C ALA A 167 -8.12 0.17 11.04
N LYS A 168 -7.90 -0.99 11.67
CA LYS A 168 -7.69 -1.09 13.12
C LYS A 168 -6.40 -0.39 13.55
N CYS A 169 -5.35 -0.46 12.73
CA CYS A 169 -4.08 0.20 12.98
C CYS A 169 -4.24 1.73 12.98
N ILE A 170 -4.90 2.27 11.95
CA ILE A 170 -5.15 3.71 11.83
C ILE A 170 -5.95 4.21 13.04
N GLU A 171 -7.10 3.58 13.33
CA GLU A 171 -8.00 4.02 14.39
C GLU A 171 -7.38 4.00 15.80
N ARG A 172 -6.44 3.06 16.05
CA ARG A 172 -5.88 2.85 17.39
C ARG A 172 -4.53 3.53 17.61
N ASN A 173 -3.73 3.63 16.54
CA ASN A 173 -2.31 3.95 16.67
C ASN A 173 -1.88 5.14 15.82
N ALA A 174 -2.63 5.55 14.79
CA ALA A 174 -2.27 6.75 14.06
C ALA A 174 -2.58 7.99 14.94
N PRO A 175 -1.63 8.93 15.12
CA PRO A 175 -1.86 10.19 15.80
C PRO A 175 -2.76 11.09 14.92
N LEU A 176 -4.06 10.84 15.02
CA LEU A 176 -5.14 11.55 14.34
C LEU A 176 -6.11 12.14 15.37
N THR A 177 -6.69 13.30 15.06
CA THR A 177 -7.80 13.82 15.86
C THR A 177 -9.07 12.98 15.64
N PRO A 178 -10.07 13.04 16.55
CA PRO A 178 -11.35 12.38 16.33
C PRO A 178 -12.03 12.77 15.01
N GLU A 179 -11.89 14.03 14.58
CA GLU A 179 -12.43 14.56 13.32
C GLU A 179 -11.70 13.98 12.11
N GLU A 180 -10.37 13.87 12.17
CA GLU A 180 -9.57 13.20 11.13
C GLU A 180 -9.97 11.72 10.99
N ILE A 181 -10.15 11.01 12.11
CA ILE A 181 -10.61 9.61 12.11
C ILE A 181 -12.02 9.50 11.52
N PHE A 182 -12.93 10.40 11.87
CA PHE A 182 -14.29 10.41 11.33
C PHE A 182 -14.30 10.63 9.80
N ALA A 183 -13.53 11.61 9.32
CA ALA A 183 -13.41 11.89 7.89
C ALA A 183 -12.77 10.72 7.12
N TRP A 184 -11.70 10.12 7.67
CA TRP A 184 -11.07 8.93 7.09
C TRP A 184 -12.05 7.74 7.03
N ARG A 185 -12.78 7.45 8.12
CA ARG A 185 -13.78 6.37 8.14
C ARG A 185 -14.86 6.55 7.07
N ALA A 186 -15.36 7.76 6.88
CA ALA A 186 -16.39 8.05 5.88
C ALA A 186 -15.92 7.67 4.46
N VAL A 187 -14.71 8.09 4.09
CA VAL A 187 -14.12 7.75 2.78
C VAL A 187 -13.82 6.25 2.68
N LYS A 188 -13.25 5.64 3.74
CA LYS A 188 -12.94 4.20 3.73
C LYS A 188 -14.19 3.36 3.53
N VAL A 189 -15.29 3.67 4.22
CA VAL A 189 -16.57 2.95 4.08
C VAL A 189 -17.15 3.09 2.68
N LEU A 190 -17.18 4.31 2.14
CA LEU A 190 -17.69 4.57 0.79
C LEU A 190 -16.86 3.81 -0.26
N GLY A 191 -15.54 3.97 -0.26
CA GLY A 191 -14.65 3.28 -1.19
C GLY A 191 -14.72 1.76 -1.06
N HIS A 192 -14.69 1.23 0.17
CA HIS A 192 -14.80 -0.21 0.43
C HIS A 192 -16.08 -0.82 -0.14
N ASN A 193 -17.21 -0.13 -0.01
CA ASN A 193 -18.48 -0.63 -0.54
C ASN A 193 -18.50 -0.70 -2.07
N LEU A 194 -17.74 0.14 -2.77
CA LEU A 194 -17.68 0.14 -4.23
C LEU A 194 -17.00 -1.11 -4.80
N PHE A 195 -15.96 -1.63 -4.14
CA PHE A 195 -15.26 -2.83 -4.63
C PHE A 195 -15.64 -4.13 -3.94
N ASN A 196 -16.21 -4.09 -2.73
CA ASN A 196 -16.55 -5.30 -1.98
C ASN A 196 -17.81 -6.00 -2.52
N PRO A 197 -17.72 -7.23 -3.05
CA PRO A 197 -18.90 -7.96 -3.57
C PRO A 197 -19.98 -8.21 -2.53
N LYS A 198 -19.62 -8.34 -1.25
CA LYS A 198 -20.60 -8.52 -0.16
C LYS A 198 -21.44 -7.27 0.11
N SER A 199 -20.98 -6.11 -0.35
CA SER A 199 -21.69 -4.84 -0.27
C SER A 199 -22.40 -4.47 -1.59
N GLY A 200 -22.43 -5.37 -2.58
CA GLY A 200 -22.95 -5.10 -3.93
C GLY A 200 -21.95 -4.39 -4.86
N GLY A 201 -20.70 -4.22 -4.41
CA GLY A 201 -19.61 -3.71 -5.23
C GLY A 201 -18.96 -4.75 -6.13
N SER A 202 -17.90 -4.37 -6.82
CA SER A 202 -17.09 -5.28 -7.63
C SER A 202 -15.66 -4.79 -7.73
N TYR A 203 -14.68 -5.67 -7.60
CA TYR A 203 -13.27 -5.31 -7.74
C TYR A 203 -12.94 -4.72 -9.13
N ALA A 204 -13.79 -4.97 -10.14
CA ALA A 204 -13.68 -4.34 -11.46
C ALA A 204 -13.77 -2.80 -11.44
N VAL A 205 -14.24 -2.18 -10.35
CA VAL A 205 -14.25 -0.70 -10.23
C VAL A 205 -12.86 -0.09 -10.35
N PHE A 206 -11.80 -0.81 -9.95
CA PHE A 206 -10.42 -0.34 -10.09
C PHE A 206 -9.94 -0.29 -11.55
N ASN A 207 -10.63 -0.97 -12.48
CA ASN A 207 -10.33 -0.94 -13.92
C ASN A 207 -11.10 0.15 -14.68
N GLN A 208 -12.13 0.74 -14.07
CA GLN A 208 -12.95 1.73 -14.75
C GLN A 208 -12.16 3.02 -15.03
N ARG A 209 -12.35 3.60 -16.21
CA ARG A 209 -11.70 4.85 -16.63
C ARG A 209 -12.73 5.85 -17.19
N PRO A 210 -12.68 7.13 -16.77
CA PRO A 210 -11.84 7.66 -15.70
C PRO A 210 -12.17 7.01 -14.34
N LEU A 211 -11.19 6.94 -13.44
CA LEU A 211 -11.44 6.46 -12.07
C LEU A 211 -12.41 7.41 -11.38
N SER A 212 -13.37 6.85 -10.63
CA SER A 212 -14.29 7.68 -9.85
C SER A 212 -13.53 8.40 -8.74
N THR A 213 -14.00 9.59 -8.37
CA THR A 213 -13.39 10.39 -7.31
C THR A 213 -13.33 9.64 -5.97
N ASP A 214 -14.30 8.78 -5.70
CA ASP A 214 -14.35 8.00 -4.45
C ASP A 214 -13.29 6.89 -4.42
N ILE A 215 -13.04 6.21 -5.55
CA ILE A 215 -11.94 5.24 -5.67
C ILE A 215 -10.59 5.95 -5.57
N LEU A 216 -10.42 7.12 -6.22
CA LEU A 216 -9.20 7.92 -6.09
C LEU A 216 -8.92 8.29 -4.63
N ARG A 217 -9.93 8.82 -3.91
CA ARG A 217 -9.81 9.19 -2.49
C ARG A 217 -9.48 7.98 -1.62
N TYR A 218 -10.13 6.85 -1.86
CA TYR A 218 -9.84 5.60 -1.16
C TYR A 218 -8.37 5.18 -1.34
N CYS A 219 -7.87 5.11 -2.58
CA CYS A 219 -6.48 4.77 -2.89
C CYS A 219 -5.48 5.69 -2.19
N ILE A 220 -5.75 7.00 -2.16
CA ILE A 220 -4.87 7.96 -1.49
C ILE A 220 -4.83 7.70 0.02
N GLN A 221 -5.98 7.43 0.64
CA GLN A 221 -6.05 7.24 2.09
C GLN A 221 -5.35 5.98 2.59
N ASP A 222 -5.20 4.96 1.76
CA ASP A 222 -4.55 3.71 2.14
C ASP A 222 -3.03 3.84 2.31
N VAL A 223 -2.41 4.83 1.66
CA VAL A 223 -0.98 5.13 1.83
C VAL A 223 -0.69 6.36 2.69
N GLN A 224 -1.60 7.36 2.74
CA GLN A 224 -1.28 8.67 3.34
C GLN A 224 -0.97 8.64 4.85
N TYR A 225 -1.51 7.65 5.58
CA TYR A 225 -1.32 7.53 7.02
C TYR A 225 -0.25 6.51 7.42
N LEU A 226 0.29 5.77 6.45
CA LEU A 226 1.39 4.82 6.69
C LEU A 226 2.64 5.48 7.30
N PRO A 227 3.05 6.71 6.94
CA PRO A 227 4.17 7.38 7.62
C PRO A 227 3.93 7.58 9.12
N ARG A 228 2.70 7.94 9.50
CA ARG A 228 2.36 8.16 10.91
C ARG A 228 2.37 6.84 11.70
N LEU A 229 1.82 5.77 11.11
CA LEU A 229 1.88 4.42 11.70
C LEU A 229 3.32 3.90 11.82
N TRP A 230 4.10 4.05 10.75
CA TRP A 230 5.49 3.65 10.72
C TRP A 230 6.27 4.30 11.86
N ALA A 231 6.15 5.63 12.02
CA ALA A 231 6.86 6.36 13.08
C ALA A 231 6.51 5.84 14.48
N VAL A 232 5.22 5.58 14.74
CA VAL A 232 4.75 5.05 16.02
C VAL A 232 5.30 3.66 16.30
N TYR A 233 5.26 2.75 15.32
CA TYR A 233 5.73 1.39 15.52
C TYR A 233 7.26 1.32 15.56
N ASP A 234 7.97 2.06 14.70
CA ASP A 234 9.44 2.11 14.70
C ASP A 234 10.00 2.58 16.04
N GLN A 235 9.34 3.56 16.69
CA GLN A 235 9.71 4.04 18.02
C GLN A 235 9.50 2.98 19.12
N ARG A 236 8.48 2.12 18.99
CA ARG A 236 8.17 1.07 19.96
C ARG A 236 9.06 -0.17 19.81
N LEU A 237 9.66 -0.38 18.65
CA LEU A 237 10.45 -1.57 18.35
C LEU A 237 11.90 -1.45 18.81
N GLY A 238 12.35 -2.41 19.63
CA GLY A 238 13.76 -2.62 19.89
C GLY A 238 14.50 -3.22 18.68
N LYS A 239 15.84 -3.12 18.65
CA LYS A 239 16.69 -3.60 17.54
C LYS A 239 16.40 -5.05 17.12
N ASN A 240 16.25 -5.96 18.09
CA ASN A 240 15.97 -7.38 17.82
C ASN A 240 14.65 -7.57 17.08
N TRP A 241 13.62 -6.81 17.45
CA TRP A 241 12.32 -6.88 16.78
C TRP A 241 12.34 -6.25 15.40
N LYS A 242 13.11 -5.16 15.19
CA LYS A 242 13.32 -4.61 13.85
C LYS A 242 13.96 -5.64 12.91
N HIS A 243 14.97 -6.38 13.40
CA HIS A 243 15.59 -7.47 12.63
C HIS A 243 14.63 -8.64 12.39
N ALA A 244 13.83 -9.03 13.39
CA ALA A 244 12.83 -10.09 13.23
C ALA A 244 11.79 -9.70 12.16
N VAL A 245 11.27 -8.47 12.20
CA VAL A 245 10.34 -7.93 11.20
C VAL A 245 10.96 -7.94 9.80
N GLU A 246 12.20 -7.49 9.66
CA GLU A 246 12.90 -7.52 8.36
C GLU A 246 13.03 -8.94 7.82
N LYS A 247 13.47 -9.89 8.66
CA LYS A 247 13.60 -11.31 8.29
C LYS A 247 12.25 -11.89 7.85
N GLU A 248 11.20 -11.64 8.61
CA GLU A 248 9.88 -12.17 8.29
C GLU A 248 9.25 -11.48 7.07
N THR A 249 9.55 -10.20 6.84
CA THR A 249 9.13 -9.51 5.61
C THR A 249 9.75 -10.18 4.39
N LYS A 250 11.05 -10.54 4.45
CA LYS A 250 11.72 -11.31 3.39
C LYS A 250 11.12 -12.70 3.21
N ASN A 251 10.75 -13.38 4.31
CA ASN A 251 10.05 -14.67 4.24
C ASN A 251 8.68 -14.54 3.55
N ARG A 252 7.89 -13.51 3.90
CA ARG A 252 6.59 -13.23 3.28
C ARG A 252 6.71 -13.03 1.77
N ILE A 253 7.69 -12.25 1.33
CA ILE A 253 7.97 -12.03 -0.10
C ILE A 253 8.33 -13.37 -0.77
N LEU A 254 9.28 -14.12 -0.21
CA LEU A 254 9.69 -15.42 -0.77
C LEU A 254 8.52 -16.41 -0.87
N GLN A 255 7.73 -16.53 0.20
CA GLN A 255 6.56 -17.41 0.24
C GLN A 255 5.49 -16.99 -0.76
N SER A 256 5.29 -15.69 -0.96
CA SER A 256 4.33 -15.19 -1.94
C SER A 256 4.67 -15.56 -3.38
N HIS A 257 5.92 -15.95 -3.66
CA HIS A 257 6.36 -16.40 -4.98
C HIS A 257 6.19 -17.92 -5.19
N ALA A 258 5.92 -18.68 -4.12
CA ALA A 258 5.80 -20.13 -4.20
C ALA A 258 4.58 -20.55 -5.02
N PHE A 259 4.66 -21.68 -5.73
CA PHE A 259 3.58 -22.14 -6.61
C PHE A 259 2.28 -22.46 -5.86
N ASP A 260 2.39 -22.85 -4.59
CA ASP A 260 1.32 -23.24 -3.67
C ASP A 260 0.87 -22.11 -2.74
N TYR A 261 1.39 -20.89 -2.92
CA TYR A 261 0.95 -19.74 -2.16
C TYR A 261 -0.55 -19.50 -2.31
N ASN A 262 -1.23 -19.36 -1.16
CA ASN A 262 -2.61 -18.95 -1.09
C ASN A 262 -2.73 -17.64 -0.31
N GLY A 263 -3.01 -16.55 -1.02
CA GLY A 263 -3.19 -15.21 -0.45
C GLY A 263 -4.56 -14.96 0.20
N GLN A 264 -5.41 -15.99 0.33
CA GLN A 264 -6.78 -15.87 0.79
C GLN A 264 -7.08 -16.84 1.94
N GLY A 265 -7.64 -16.34 3.04
CA GLY A 265 -8.14 -17.17 4.14
C GLY A 265 -7.67 -16.72 5.52
N ARG A 266 -8.03 -17.53 6.54
CA ARG A 266 -7.77 -17.19 7.94
C ARG A 266 -6.29 -17.19 8.29
N HIS A 267 -5.48 -18.04 7.66
CA HIS A 267 -4.03 -18.11 7.89
C HIS A 267 -3.34 -16.79 7.57
N MET A 268 -3.89 -15.98 6.66
CA MET A 268 -3.36 -14.64 6.38
C MET A 268 -3.46 -13.69 7.59
N THR A 269 -4.31 -14.00 8.57
CA THR A 269 -4.44 -13.22 9.80
C THR A 269 -3.58 -13.75 10.94
N GLU A 270 -2.88 -14.87 10.76
CA GLU A 270 -2.06 -15.48 11.80
C GLU A 270 -0.67 -14.83 11.84
N PRO A 271 -0.15 -14.50 13.04
CA PRO A 271 1.21 -14.01 13.17
C PRO A 271 2.24 -15.12 12.94
N PRO A 272 3.53 -14.76 12.73
CA PRO A 272 4.60 -15.75 12.65
C PRO A 272 4.61 -16.65 13.89
N ALA A 273 4.71 -17.96 13.66
CA ALA A 273 4.52 -18.97 14.71
C ALA A 273 5.55 -18.83 15.86
N ASP A 274 6.76 -18.40 15.54
CA ASP A 274 7.87 -18.17 16.48
C ASP A 274 7.76 -16.84 17.24
N TRP A 275 6.81 -15.97 16.91
CA TRP A 275 6.59 -14.69 17.60
C TRP A 275 5.54 -14.79 18.70
N VAL A 276 4.71 -15.83 18.69
CA VAL A 276 3.68 -16.06 19.70
C VAL A 276 4.30 -16.80 20.87
N VAL A 277 4.31 -16.16 22.04
CA VAL A 277 4.63 -16.85 23.30
C VAL A 277 3.46 -17.78 23.61
N ARG A 278 3.55 -19.05 23.19
CA ARG A 278 2.67 -20.09 23.73
C ARG A 278 3.05 -20.27 25.19
N LYS A 279 2.26 -19.73 26.13
CA LYS A 279 2.38 -20.11 27.54
C LYS A 279 2.12 -21.63 27.62
N PRO A 280 3.13 -22.47 27.95
CA PRO A 280 2.96 -23.92 27.95
C PRO A 280 1.86 -24.38 28.93
N GLU A 281 1.59 -23.57 29.95
CA GLU A 281 0.72 -23.92 31.09
C GLU A 281 -0.78 -23.88 30.79
N ILE A 282 -1.23 -23.28 29.66
CA ILE A 282 -2.66 -23.21 29.32
C ILE A 282 -3.09 -24.34 28.37
N ALA A 283 -2.15 -24.97 27.66
CA ALA A 283 -2.45 -26.06 26.73
C ALA A 283 -2.71 -27.41 27.42
N ALA A 284 -2.30 -27.58 28.67
CA ALA A 284 -2.39 -28.85 29.40
C ALA A 284 -3.83 -29.19 29.90
N ASN A 285 -4.78 -28.26 29.83
CA ASN A 285 -6.12 -28.47 30.42
C ASN A 285 -7.26 -28.77 29.42
N ILE A 286 -6.95 -29.16 28.18
CA ILE A 286 -8.01 -29.46 27.17
C ILE A 286 -8.15 -30.97 26.85
N HIS A 287 -7.35 -31.86 27.45
CA HIS A 287 -7.56 -33.30 27.29
C HIS A 287 -7.30 -34.08 28.57
N THR A 288 -8.36 -34.38 29.31
CA THR A 288 -8.76 -35.74 29.74
C THR A 288 -10.03 -35.66 30.60
N GLU A 289 -11.19 -35.89 30.00
CA GLU A 289 -12.37 -36.39 30.71
C GLU A 289 -12.58 -37.84 30.20
N PRO A 290 -12.41 -38.87 31.03
CA PRO A 290 -12.67 -40.25 30.62
C PRO A 290 -14.18 -40.50 30.55
N THR A 291 -14.64 -40.89 29.37
CA THR A 291 -16.00 -41.38 29.12
C THR A 291 -16.23 -42.64 29.95
N THR A 292 -17.02 -42.53 31.02
CA THR A 292 -17.47 -43.69 31.79
C THR A 292 -18.65 -44.32 31.05
N ILE A 293 -18.42 -45.48 30.42
CA ILE A 293 -19.49 -46.32 29.85
C ILE A 293 -20.08 -47.15 30.98
N THR A 294 -21.28 -46.79 31.44
CA THR A 294 -22.08 -47.64 32.32
C THR A 294 -22.84 -48.65 31.46
N ARG A 295 -22.46 -49.93 31.54
CA ARG A 295 -23.26 -51.05 31.04
C ARG A 295 -24.33 -51.37 32.09
N TYR A 296 -25.60 -51.35 31.69
CA TYR A 296 -26.68 -51.99 32.44
C TYR A 296 -26.98 -53.34 31.77
N THR A 297 -26.93 -54.40 32.60
CA THR A 297 -27.56 -55.70 32.40
C THR A 297 -29.08 -55.59 32.50
#